data_AF-A0AAW8KEU2-F1
#
_entry.id   AF-A0AAW8KEU2-F1
#
_cell.length_a   1.000
_cell.length_b   1.000
_cell.length_c   1.000
_cell.angle_alpha   90.00
_cell.angle_beta   90.00
_cell.angle_gamma   90.00
#
_symmetry.space_group_name_H-M   'P 1'
#
loop_
_entity.id
_entity.type
_entity.pdbx_description
1 polymer ?
#
loop_
_entity_poly.entity_id
_entity_poly.type
_entity_poly.pdbx_seq_one_letter_code
_entity_poly.pdbx_strand_id
1 'polypeptide(L)' 'NKGVKQEEQANLELKKAVLAELEKLVETPADNQLQAVRDLQNRWGEIGHVPFNKKEKMYRRYRELCDKIYDALH' A
#
# COMPACT_ATOMS: atom_id res chain seq x y z
N ASN A 1 -26.00 -4.72 10.23
CA ASN A 1 -25.03 -3.92 9.45
C ASN A 1 -24.33 -4.76 8.38
N LYS A 2 -24.78 -4.69 7.11
CA LYS A 2 -24.10 -5.34 5.97
C LYS A 2 -23.15 -4.38 5.21
N GLY A 3 -23.37 -3.06 5.28
CA GLY A 3 -22.59 -2.06 4.55
C GLY A 3 -21.12 -1.94 4.96
N VAL A 4 -20.83 -2.03 6.27
CA VAL A 4 -19.45 -1.90 6.79
C VAL A 4 -18.52 -2.97 6.22
N LYS A 5 -18.99 -4.22 6.10
CA LYS A 5 -18.20 -5.32 5.55
C LYS A 5 -17.86 -5.14 4.07
N GLN A 6 -18.74 -4.52 3.29
CA GLN A 6 -18.48 -4.27 1.87
C GLN A 6 -17.46 -3.14 1.68
N GLU A 7 -17.57 -2.08 2.47
CA GLU A 7 -16.64 -0.96 2.43
C GLU A 7 -15.24 -1.36 2.93
N GLU A 8 -15.15 -2.13 4.00
CA GLU A 8 -13.90 -2.72 4.49
C GLU A 8 -13.23 -3.60 3.43
N GLN A 9 -14.02 -4.38 2.68
CA GLN A 9 -13.50 -5.23 1.61
C GLN A 9 -13.03 -4.39 0.41
N ALA A 10 -13.77 -3.35 0.02
CA ALA A 10 -13.34 -2.42 -1.03
C ALA A 10 -12.03 -1.73 -0.64
N ASN A 11 -11.93 -1.24 0.60
CA ASN A 11 -10.71 -0.65 1.15
C ASN A 11 -9.55 -1.67 1.16
N LEU A 12 -9.83 -2.94 1.48
CA LEU A 12 -8.82 -3.99 1.46
C LEU A 12 -8.25 -4.20 0.04
N GLU A 13 -9.10 -4.23 -0.98
CA GLU A 13 -8.66 -4.36 -2.37
C GLU A 13 -7.86 -3.13 -2.82
N LEU A 14 -8.26 -1.92 -2.44
CA LEU A 14 -7.49 -0.70 -2.72
C LEU A 14 -6.12 -0.73 -2.05
N LYS A 15 -6.02 -1.13 -0.78
CA LYS A 15 -4.73 -1.25 -0.09
C LYS A 15 -3.85 -2.31 -0.74
N LYS A 16 -4.42 -3.43 -1.20
CA LYS A 16 -3.68 -4.44 -1.98
C LYS A 16 -3.15 -3.88 -3.30
N ALA A 17 -3.94 -3.07 -4.01
CA ALA A 17 -3.51 -2.45 -5.25
C ALA A 17 -2.29 -1.55 -5.01
N VAL A 18 -2.33 -0.72 -3.95
CA VAL A 18 -1.19 0.10 -3.54
C VAL A 18 0.06 -0.74 -3.23
N LEU A 19 -0.09 -1.87 -2.54
CA LEU A 19 1.03 -2.80 -2.29
C LEU A 19 1.61 -3.39 -3.58
N ALA A 20 0.75 -3.78 -4.52
CA ALA A 20 1.20 -4.32 -5.80
C ALA A 20 1.97 -3.27 -6.62
N GLU A 21 1.53 -2.00 -6.59
CA GLU A 21 2.28 -0.91 -7.21
C GLU A 21 3.62 -0.65 -6.52
N LEU A 22 3.67 -0.72 -5.17
CA LEU A 22 4.92 -0.65 -4.42
C LEU A 22 5.87 -1.83 -4.74
N GLU A 23 5.36 -3.06 -4.84
CA GLU A 23 6.14 -4.24 -5.27
C GLU A 23 6.73 -4.03 -6.66
N LYS A 24 5.92 -3.52 -7.59
CA LYS A 24 6.39 -3.20 -8.94
C LYS A 24 7.47 -2.12 -8.94
N LEU A 25 7.39 -1.11 -8.08
CA LEU A 25 8.44 -0.09 -7.93
C LEU A 25 9.75 -0.67 -7.36
N VAL A 26 9.67 -1.69 -6.51
CA VAL A 26 10.86 -2.42 -6.02
C VAL A 26 11.50 -3.24 -7.15
N GLU A 27 10.69 -3.96 -7.94
CA GLU A 27 11.19 -4.82 -9.01
C GLU A 27 11.66 -4.02 -10.23
N THR A 28 10.95 -2.94 -10.55
CA THR A 28 11.22 -2.05 -11.69
C THR A 28 11.37 -0.62 -11.16
N PRO A 29 12.57 -0.23 -10.73
CA PRO A 29 12.84 1.14 -10.32
C PRO A 29 12.58 2.08 -11.49
N ALA A 30 11.79 3.13 -11.22
CA ALA A 30 11.51 4.19 -12.19
C ALA A 30 12.32 5.43 -11.83
N ASP A 31 12.66 6.29 -12.80
CA ASP A 31 13.32 7.59 -12.52
C ASP A 31 12.57 8.41 -11.44
N ASN A 32 11.24 8.29 -11.42
CA ASN A 32 10.38 9.00 -10.48
C ASN A 32 9.95 8.13 -9.27
N GLN A 33 10.74 7.12 -8.88
CA GLN A 33 10.40 6.18 -7.81
C GLN A 33 10.06 6.87 -6.50
N LEU A 34 10.77 7.95 -6.13
CA LEU A 34 10.47 8.75 -4.93
C LEU A 34 9.10 9.45 -5.02
N GLN A 35 8.72 9.94 -6.19
CA GLN A 35 7.42 10.59 -6.40
C GLN A 35 6.30 9.54 -6.41
N ALA A 36 6.54 8.38 -7.03
CA ALA A 36 5.58 7.28 -7.10
C ALA A 36 5.32 6.68 -5.72
N VAL A 37 6.36 6.43 -4.91
CA VAL A 37 6.17 5.95 -3.54
C VAL A 37 5.33 6.95 -2.75
N ARG A 38 5.64 8.26 -2.81
CA ARG A 38 4.86 9.31 -2.11
C ARG A 38 3.38 9.32 -2.50
N ASP A 39 3.05 9.19 -3.79
CA ASP A 39 1.66 9.11 -4.26
C ASP A 39 0.94 7.89 -3.66
N LEU A 40 1.62 6.74 -3.65
CA LEU A 40 1.12 5.50 -3.07
C LEU A 40 0.94 5.60 -1.56
N GLN A 41 1.84 6.29 -0.84
CA GLN A 41 1.69 6.57 0.59
C GLN A 41 0.46 7.45 0.89
N ASN A 42 0.22 8.47 0.06
CA ASN A 42 -0.97 9.32 0.18
C ASN A 42 -2.25 8.49 -0.04
N ARG A 43 -2.30 7.75 -1.15
CA ARG A 43 -3.42 6.83 -1.44
C ARG A 43 -3.65 5.85 -0.29
N TRP A 44 -2.59 5.29 0.28
CA TRP A 44 -2.71 4.38 1.43
C TRP A 44 -3.40 5.00 2.64
N GLY A 45 -3.09 6.27 2.92
CA GLY A 45 -3.68 7.06 4.00
C GLY A 45 -5.12 7.47 3.73
N GLU A 46 -5.46 7.75 2.47
CA GLU A 46 -6.84 8.06 2.04
C GLU A 46 -7.76 6.82 2.11
N ILE A 47 -7.20 5.62 1.90
CA ILE A 47 -7.97 4.39 2.03
C ILE A 47 -8.32 4.18 3.51
N GLY A 48 -9.62 4.23 3.79
CA GLY A 48 -10.21 4.13 5.12
C GLY A 48 -10.01 2.78 5.80
N HIS A 49 -10.91 2.46 6.72
CA HIS A 49 -10.76 1.28 7.58
C HIS A 49 -10.81 -0.02 6.76
N VAL A 50 -9.82 -0.88 7.01
CA VAL A 50 -9.76 -2.26 6.51
C VAL A 50 -10.01 -3.23 7.66
N PRO A 51 -10.40 -4.49 7.39
CA PRO A 51 -10.64 -5.47 8.42
C PRO A 51 -9.44 -5.61 9.35
N PHE A 52 -9.68 -5.56 10.67
CA PHE A 52 -8.62 -5.60 11.68
C PHE A 52 -7.68 -6.80 11.50
N ASN A 53 -8.21 -7.96 11.09
CA ASN A 53 -7.43 -9.18 10.86
C ASN A 53 -6.45 -9.08 9.66
N LYS A 54 -6.66 -8.16 8.71
CA LYS A 54 -5.79 -7.93 7.55
C LYS A 54 -4.93 -6.69 7.71
N LYS A 55 -5.39 -5.70 8.50
CA LYS A 55 -4.69 -4.42 8.72
C LYS A 55 -3.23 -4.63 9.06
N GLU A 56 -2.92 -5.50 10.03
CA GLU A 56 -1.54 -5.71 10.47
C GLU A 56 -0.65 -6.30 9.35
N LYS A 57 -1.12 -7.37 8.69
CA LYS A 57 -0.37 -8.00 7.59
C LYS A 57 -0.12 -7.01 6.45
N MET A 58 -1.13 -6.22 6.11
CA MET A 58 -1.06 -5.18 5.09
C MET A 58 -0.04 -4.10 5.46
N TYR A 59 -0.07 -3.62 6.70
CA TYR A 59 0.87 -2.61 7.19
C TYR A 59 2.32 -3.11 7.22
N ARG A 60 2.55 -4.36 7.66
CA ARG A 60 3.89 -4.96 7.62
C ARG A 60 4.44 -5.02 6.19
N ARG A 61 3.63 -5.52 5.24
CA ARG A 61 4.01 -5.59 3.82
C ARG A 61 4.31 -4.21 3.25
N TYR A 62 3.45 -3.23 3.52
CA TYR A 62 3.64 -1.83 3.10
C TYR A 62 4.99 -1.28 3.60
N ARG A 63 5.29 -1.49 4.88
CA ARG A 63 6.54 -1.01 5.48
C ARG A 63 7.75 -1.69 4.85
N GLU A 64 7.73 -3.02 4.68
CA GLU A 64 8.82 -3.75 4.01
C GLU A 64 9.07 -3.24 2.59
N LEU A 65 8.02 -2.92 1.82
CA LEU A 65 8.18 -2.42 0.46
C LEU A 65 8.72 -1.00 0.42
N CYS A 66 8.21 -0.12 1.28
CA CYS A 66 8.76 1.22 1.42
C CYS A 66 10.25 1.16 1.78
N ASP A 67 10.61 0.33 2.77
CA ASP A 67 11.99 0.16 3.22
C ASP A 67 12.90 -0.29 2.07
N LYS A 68 12.50 -1.30 1.29
CA LYS A 68 13.21 -1.74 0.07
C LYS A 68 13.35 -0.64 -0.98
N ILE A 69 12.32 0.17 -1.19
CA ILE A 69 12.37 1.30 -2.13
C ILE A 69 13.38 2.33 -1.66
N TYR A 70 13.37 2.69 -0.37
CA TYR A 70 14.31 3.66 0.19
C TYR A 70 15.74 3.14 0.21
N ASP A 71 15.94 1.85 0.49
CA ASP A 71 17.25 1.19 0.44
C ASP A 71 17.82 1.19 -0.99
N ALA A 72 16.98 0.95 -2.01
CA ALA A 72 17.38 1.02 -3.41
C ALA A 72 17.66 2.45 -3.93
N LEU A 73 17.24 3.49 -3.20
CA LEU A 73 17.50 4.89 -3.54
C LEU A 73 18.80 5.43 -2.91
N HIS A 74 19.46 4.66 -2.04
CA HIS A 74 20.70 5.01 -1.36
C HIS A 74 21.93 4.44 -2.10
#